data_AF-A0A3S0W5Y0-F1
#
_entry.id   AF-A0A3S0W5Y0-F1
#
_cell.length_a   1.000
_cell.length_b   1.000
_cell.length_c   1.000
_cell.angle_alpha   90.00
_cell.angle_beta   90.00
_cell.angle_gamma   90.00
#
_symmetry.space_group_name_H-M   'P 1'
#
loop_
_entity.id
_entity.type
_entity.pdbx_description
1 polymer ?
#
loop_
_entity_poly.entity_id
_entity_poly.type
_entity_poly.pdbx_seq_one_letter_code
_entity_poly.pdbx_strand_id
1 'polypeptide(L)'
;MTGHLLEPRLASSDAGQLREAFIDSNRPSAFRPELLSEMLARPRVFPPTGGAQADEADLLDLRERCLEADGVARTSDDPVATWDLEMGRVLSDYAQGRAGEFGSPEVWDFLTLVLVPDVVAFRLDPGPSAGKGPSRSSLTARLTGGNRRHVLQRLWRRWHVLGPDLVLSRALLEDDYVALLERGVTSDRPALARAVGEHIASLEISSGERREYTRLFMRRLVVASGFIVVPAEAGGQVAAIVDHLHSETMARMAMDPDAGSRPGASQSTVDLAPAEEQGDGRRRRGGLLRRLLNGA
;
A
#
# COMPACT_ATOMS: atom_id res chain seq x y z
N MET A 1 1.96 3.01 -34.24
CA MET A 1 1.39 2.12 -33.21
C MET A 1 2.33 2.13 -32.03
N THR A 2 2.05 2.93 -31.01
CA THR A 2 2.78 2.88 -29.73
C THR A 2 2.37 1.58 -29.05
N GLY A 3 3.20 0.54 -29.20
CA GLY A 3 2.95 -0.74 -28.55
C GLY A 3 2.94 -0.57 -27.03
N HIS A 4 1.98 -1.19 -26.34
CA HIS A 4 2.03 -1.30 -24.89
C HIS A 4 3.28 -2.09 -24.49
N LEU A 5 4.07 -1.54 -23.56
CA LEU A 5 5.23 -2.23 -23.00
C LEU A 5 4.79 -3.09 -21.82
N LEU A 6 5.21 -4.34 -21.80
CA LEU A 6 4.90 -5.32 -20.78
C LEU A 6 6.00 -5.30 -19.73
N GLU A 7 5.60 -5.27 -18.46
CA GLU A 7 6.53 -5.33 -17.33
C GLU A 7 6.75 -6.78 -16.89
N PRO A 8 7.97 -7.12 -16.40
CA PRO A 8 8.25 -8.44 -15.88
C PRO A 8 7.48 -8.70 -14.58
N ARG A 9 7.06 -9.96 -14.40
CA ARG A 9 6.26 -10.45 -13.28
C ARG A 9 7.05 -11.51 -12.53
N LEU A 10 7.17 -11.36 -11.22
CA LEU A 10 7.80 -12.35 -10.36
C LEU A 10 6.77 -13.38 -9.90
N ALA A 11 7.04 -14.66 -10.16
CA ALA A 11 6.15 -15.73 -9.71
C ALA A 11 6.07 -15.78 -8.17
N SER A 12 4.90 -16.09 -7.62
CA SER A 12 4.67 -16.02 -6.16
C SER A 12 5.61 -16.92 -5.35
N SER A 13 6.05 -18.05 -5.92
CA SER A 13 7.04 -18.94 -5.28
C SER A 13 8.41 -18.28 -5.13
N ASP A 14 8.86 -17.57 -6.17
CA ASP A 14 10.16 -16.88 -6.18
C ASP A 14 10.09 -15.63 -5.30
N ALA A 15 8.99 -14.87 -5.40
CA ALA A 15 8.73 -13.73 -4.54
C ALA A 15 8.73 -14.13 -3.06
N GLY A 16 8.13 -15.28 -2.72
CA GLY A 16 8.18 -15.84 -1.37
C GLY A 16 9.61 -16.08 -0.88
N GLN A 17 10.42 -16.79 -1.66
CA GLN A 17 11.81 -17.10 -1.29
C GLN A 17 12.68 -15.84 -1.17
N LEU A 18 12.60 -14.93 -2.14
CA LEU A 18 13.37 -13.68 -2.11
C LEU A 18 12.96 -12.79 -0.95
N ARG A 19 11.66 -12.74 -0.62
CA ARG A 19 11.15 -11.96 0.52
C ARG A 19 11.59 -12.51 1.86
N GLU A 20 11.54 -13.83 2.05
CA GLU A 20 12.07 -14.46 3.27
C GLU A 20 13.57 -14.18 3.40
N ALA A 21 14.33 -14.34 2.31
CA ALA A 21 15.75 -13.99 2.30
C ALA A 21 16.01 -12.52 2.63
N PHE A 22 15.22 -11.58 2.09
CA PHE A 22 15.30 -10.15 2.38
C PHE A 22 15.10 -9.88 3.89
N ILE A 23 14.10 -10.51 4.49
CA ILE A 23 13.74 -10.29 5.90
C ILE A 23 14.74 -10.95 6.86
N ASP A 24 15.26 -12.13 6.51
CA ASP A 24 16.18 -12.89 7.34
C ASP A 24 17.64 -12.43 7.23
N SER A 25 17.99 -11.73 6.15
CA SER A 25 19.36 -11.30 5.93
C SER A 25 19.79 -10.24 6.93
N ASN A 26 20.84 -10.56 7.72
CA ASN A 26 21.61 -9.61 8.54
C ASN A 26 22.47 -8.64 7.69
N ARG A 27 22.17 -8.52 6.39
CA ARG A 27 22.88 -7.69 5.41
C ARG A 27 21.86 -6.92 4.59
N PRO A 28 22.20 -5.71 4.11
CA PRO A 28 21.36 -4.99 3.17
C PRO A 28 21.13 -5.85 1.93
N SER A 29 19.87 -5.92 1.49
CA SER A 29 19.48 -6.70 0.32
C SER A 29 20.06 -6.06 -0.94
N ALA A 30 21.25 -6.51 -1.35
CA ALA A 30 21.96 -5.94 -2.49
C ALA A 30 21.30 -6.30 -3.83
N PHE A 31 21.34 -5.38 -4.79
CA PHE A 31 21.02 -5.69 -6.18
C PHE A 31 22.03 -6.70 -6.76
N ARG A 32 21.53 -7.65 -7.56
CA ARG A 32 22.32 -8.71 -8.19
C ARG A 32 21.99 -8.76 -9.69
N PRO A 33 22.88 -8.28 -10.58
CA PRO A 33 22.65 -8.31 -12.02
C PRO A 33 22.34 -9.71 -12.54
N GLU A 34 23.01 -10.73 -12.01
CA GLU A 34 22.83 -12.11 -12.43
C GLU A 34 21.42 -12.63 -12.11
N LEU A 35 20.84 -12.19 -10.98
CA LEU A 35 19.46 -12.51 -10.62
C LEU A 35 18.49 -11.84 -11.59
N LEU A 36 18.73 -10.59 -11.98
CA LEU A 36 17.90 -9.89 -12.95
C LEU A 36 17.86 -10.67 -14.27
N SER A 37 19.02 -10.98 -14.85
CA SER A 37 19.10 -11.73 -16.10
C SER A 37 18.49 -13.14 -15.96
N GLU A 38 18.70 -13.82 -14.83
CA GLU A 38 18.07 -15.12 -14.56
C GLU A 38 16.54 -15.02 -14.57
N MET A 39 15.96 -14.03 -13.87
CA MET A 39 14.51 -13.88 -13.79
C MET A 39 13.91 -13.52 -15.15
N LEU A 40 14.56 -12.66 -15.94
CA LEU A 40 14.12 -12.29 -17.28
C LEU A 40 14.16 -13.47 -18.27
N ALA A 41 15.06 -14.43 -18.06
CA ALA A 41 15.13 -15.64 -18.87
C ALA A 41 14.03 -16.67 -18.53
N ARG A 42 13.26 -16.48 -17.44
CA ARG A 42 12.25 -17.45 -17.02
C ARG A 42 11.03 -17.47 -17.96
N PRO A 43 10.46 -18.65 -18.25
CA PRO A 43 9.21 -18.73 -18.97
C PRO A 43 8.10 -17.97 -18.25
N ARG A 44 7.27 -17.22 -19.00
CA ARG A 44 6.11 -16.48 -18.50
C ARG A 44 6.43 -15.34 -17.52
N VAL A 45 7.67 -14.84 -17.51
CA VAL A 45 7.99 -13.59 -16.79
C VAL A 45 7.18 -12.42 -17.35
N PHE A 46 6.85 -12.43 -18.64
CA PHE A 46 5.90 -11.48 -19.24
C PHE A 46 4.53 -12.12 -19.48
N PRO A 47 3.43 -11.36 -19.35
CA PRO A 47 2.10 -11.84 -19.69
C PRO A 47 1.97 -12.14 -21.21
N PRO A 48 1.20 -13.16 -21.61
CA PRO A 48 1.02 -13.54 -23.01
C PRO A 48 -0.05 -12.68 -23.71
N THR A 49 -0.05 -11.37 -23.48
CA THR A 49 -1.12 -10.44 -23.89
C THR A 49 -0.83 -9.68 -25.18
N GLY A 50 0.33 -9.91 -25.80
CA GLY A 50 0.81 -9.14 -26.94
C GLY A 50 1.29 -7.75 -26.52
N GLY A 51 2.43 -7.30 -27.05
CA GLY A 51 3.09 -6.08 -26.63
C GLY A 51 4.61 -6.20 -26.77
N ALA A 52 5.31 -5.08 -26.68
CA ALA A 52 6.76 -5.10 -26.54
C ALA A 52 7.11 -5.45 -25.09
N GLN A 53 8.14 -6.25 -24.86
CA GLN A 53 8.59 -6.57 -23.51
C GLN A 53 9.62 -5.52 -23.08
N ALA A 54 9.55 -5.06 -21.83
CA ALA A 54 10.64 -4.27 -21.27
C ALA A 54 11.92 -5.11 -21.31
N ASP A 55 12.98 -4.58 -21.90
CA ASP A 55 14.27 -5.27 -21.94
C ASP A 55 15.10 -4.97 -20.69
N GLU A 56 16.28 -5.60 -20.61
CA GLU A 56 17.18 -5.39 -19.47
C GLU A 56 17.68 -3.94 -19.39
N ALA A 57 17.85 -3.25 -20.53
CA ALA A 57 18.29 -1.87 -20.55
C ALA A 57 17.20 -0.93 -20.02
N ASP A 58 15.93 -1.13 -20.40
CA ASP A 58 14.78 -0.39 -19.86
C ASP A 58 14.71 -0.48 -18.33
N LEU A 59 14.94 -1.67 -17.79
CA LEU A 59 14.87 -1.93 -16.34
C LEU A 59 16.08 -1.34 -15.61
N LEU A 60 17.28 -1.42 -16.20
CA LEU A 60 18.48 -0.80 -15.64
C LEU A 60 18.39 0.73 -15.65
N ASP A 61 17.79 1.33 -16.67
CA ASP A 61 17.49 2.77 -16.73
C ASP A 61 16.47 3.19 -15.65
N LEU A 62 15.43 2.39 -15.40
CA LEU A 62 14.57 2.60 -14.22
C LEU A 62 15.37 2.51 -12.92
N ARG A 63 16.24 1.50 -12.79
CA ARG A 63 17.06 1.33 -11.60
C ARG A 63 17.97 2.54 -11.36
N GLU A 64 18.62 3.06 -12.38
CA GLU A 64 19.49 4.24 -12.27
C GLU A 64 18.72 5.45 -11.74
N ARG A 65 17.53 5.73 -12.30
CA ARG A 65 16.65 6.79 -11.80
C ARG A 65 16.23 6.60 -10.34
N CYS A 66 15.99 5.36 -9.91
CA CYS A 66 15.74 5.04 -8.50
C CYS A 66 16.98 5.25 -7.61
N LEU A 67 18.18 4.96 -8.10
CA LEU A 67 19.40 5.23 -7.33
C LEU A 67 19.66 6.73 -7.19
N GLU A 68 19.42 7.50 -8.24
CA GLU A 68 19.52 8.97 -8.20
C GLU A 68 18.54 9.57 -7.18
N ALA A 69 17.27 9.17 -7.24
CA ALA A 69 16.26 9.63 -6.29
C ALA A 69 16.56 9.21 -4.84
N ASP A 70 17.14 8.02 -4.63
CA ASP A 70 17.63 7.56 -3.31
C ASP A 70 18.80 8.43 -2.82
N GLY A 71 19.74 8.76 -3.70
CA GLY A 71 20.87 9.64 -3.42
C GLY A 71 20.44 11.05 -3.01
N VAL A 72 19.51 11.65 -3.77
CA VAL A 72 18.91 12.96 -3.44
C VAL A 72 18.30 12.92 -2.04
N ALA A 73 17.48 11.91 -1.75
CA ALA A 73 16.81 11.79 -0.47
C ALA A 73 17.78 11.67 0.71
N ARG A 74 18.82 10.85 0.61
CA ARG A 74 19.82 10.66 1.68
C ARG A 74 20.56 11.94 2.08
N THR A 75 20.67 12.90 1.15
CA THR A 75 21.34 14.18 1.39
C THR A 75 20.40 15.29 1.85
N SER A 76 19.10 15.02 1.95
CA SER A 76 18.09 16.00 2.36
C SER A 76 17.91 16.07 3.88
N ASP A 77 17.35 17.18 4.36
CA ASP A 77 17.04 17.38 5.79
C ASP A 77 15.93 16.45 6.31
N ASP A 78 15.04 15.98 5.42
CA ASP A 78 14.03 14.96 5.70
C ASP A 78 14.17 13.80 4.70
N PRO A 79 15.09 12.85 4.94
CA PRO A 79 15.38 11.78 4.00
C PRO A 79 14.17 10.91 3.67
N VAL A 80 13.31 10.63 4.65
CA VAL A 80 12.17 9.72 4.44
C VAL A 80 11.10 10.38 3.59
N ALA A 81 10.72 11.62 3.89
CA ALA A 81 9.72 12.32 3.10
C ALA A 81 10.21 12.63 1.68
N THR A 82 11.48 13.02 1.55
CA THR A 82 12.09 13.27 0.23
C THR A 82 12.19 11.99 -0.58
N TRP A 83 12.56 10.86 0.03
CA TRP A 83 12.57 9.56 -0.63
C TRP A 83 11.19 9.17 -1.14
N ASP A 84 10.16 9.27 -0.30
CA ASP A 84 8.78 8.96 -0.67
C ASP A 84 8.31 9.79 -1.88
N LEU A 85 8.70 11.07 -1.94
CA LEU A 85 8.34 11.96 -3.04
C LEU A 85 9.07 11.61 -4.33
N GLU A 86 10.41 11.54 -4.29
CA GLU A 86 11.24 11.31 -5.48
C GLU A 86 11.02 9.91 -6.06
N MET A 87 10.92 8.87 -5.22
CA MET A 87 10.57 7.53 -5.70
C MET A 87 9.21 7.49 -6.37
N GLY A 88 8.21 8.16 -5.77
CA GLY A 88 6.88 8.23 -6.34
C GLY A 88 6.88 8.92 -7.72
N ARG A 89 7.68 9.98 -7.88
CA ARG A 89 7.87 10.69 -9.16
C ARG A 89 8.46 9.77 -10.21
N VAL A 90 9.59 9.11 -9.91
CA VAL A 90 10.25 8.16 -10.82
C VAL A 90 9.29 7.05 -11.26
N LEU A 91 8.56 6.44 -10.32
CA LEU A 91 7.59 5.39 -10.63
C LEU A 91 6.42 5.91 -11.47
N SER A 92 5.93 7.11 -11.18
CA SER A 92 4.85 7.74 -11.94
C SER A 92 5.26 8.03 -13.38
N ASP A 93 6.45 8.59 -13.58
CA ASP A 93 7.00 8.93 -14.89
C ASP A 93 7.27 7.65 -15.71
N TYR A 94 7.88 6.63 -15.09
CA TYR A 94 8.13 5.35 -15.73
C TYR A 94 6.83 4.61 -16.13
N ALA A 95 5.78 4.71 -15.32
CA ALA A 95 4.49 4.07 -15.60
C ALA A 95 3.68 4.75 -16.72
N GLN A 96 4.12 5.89 -17.26
CA GLN A 96 3.44 6.55 -18.38
C GLN A 96 3.37 5.63 -19.61
N GLY A 97 2.17 5.40 -20.13
CA GLY A 97 1.93 4.45 -21.22
C GLY A 97 1.90 2.97 -20.81
N ARG A 98 2.12 2.66 -19.52
CA ARG A 98 2.21 1.29 -18.95
C ARG A 98 1.35 1.09 -17.70
N ALA A 99 0.51 2.06 -17.35
CA ALA A 99 -0.23 2.07 -16.08
C ALA A 99 -1.06 0.79 -15.82
N GLY A 100 -1.51 0.09 -16.88
CA GLY A 100 -2.22 -1.19 -16.75
C GLY A 100 -1.37 -2.31 -16.13
N GLU A 101 -0.07 -2.35 -16.42
CA GLU A 101 0.84 -3.37 -15.86
C GLU A 101 1.07 -3.15 -14.36
N PHE A 102 1.07 -1.88 -13.92
CA PHE A 102 1.25 -1.47 -12.53
C PHE A 102 0.06 -1.84 -11.62
N GLY A 103 -1.01 -2.40 -12.19
CA GLY A 103 -2.09 -3.06 -11.45
C GLY A 103 -1.73 -4.47 -10.95
N SER A 104 -0.71 -5.13 -11.53
CA SER A 104 -0.36 -6.52 -11.19
C SER A 104 0.52 -6.58 -9.92
N PRO A 105 0.14 -7.33 -8.87
CA PRO A 105 0.98 -7.55 -7.70
C PRO A 105 2.39 -8.04 -8.02
N GLU A 106 2.52 -8.91 -9.03
CA GLU A 106 3.76 -9.58 -9.41
C GLU A 106 4.79 -8.63 -10.01
N VAL A 107 4.35 -7.52 -10.63
CA VAL A 107 5.25 -6.46 -11.11
C VAL A 107 5.89 -5.77 -9.92
N TRP A 108 5.11 -5.49 -8.87
CA TRP A 108 5.62 -4.86 -7.65
C TRP A 108 6.60 -5.75 -6.89
N ASP A 109 6.29 -7.05 -6.81
CA ASP A 109 7.22 -8.05 -6.26
C ASP A 109 8.53 -8.07 -7.07
N PHE A 110 8.47 -8.04 -8.40
CA PHE A 110 9.66 -8.00 -9.25
C PHE A 110 10.51 -6.75 -9.00
N LEU A 111 9.90 -5.56 -9.10
CA LEU A 111 10.62 -4.30 -8.93
C LEU A 111 11.30 -4.26 -7.55
N THR A 112 10.59 -4.65 -6.50
CA THR A 112 11.06 -4.52 -5.11
C THR A 112 12.11 -5.57 -4.75
N LEU A 113 11.94 -6.83 -5.17
CA LEU A 113 12.79 -7.94 -4.72
C LEU A 113 13.93 -8.28 -5.69
N VAL A 114 13.82 -7.86 -6.95
CA VAL A 114 14.83 -8.15 -7.99
C VAL A 114 15.54 -6.88 -8.42
N LEU A 115 14.80 -5.82 -8.79
CA LEU A 115 15.39 -4.65 -9.45
C LEU A 115 16.01 -3.63 -8.49
N VAL A 116 15.31 -3.28 -7.42
CA VAL A 116 15.74 -2.24 -6.47
C VAL A 116 15.70 -2.68 -4.99
N PRO A 117 16.18 -3.90 -4.63
CA PRO A 117 16.12 -4.38 -3.26
C PRO A 117 16.94 -3.52 -2.29
N ASP A 118 18.05 -2.95 -2.76
CA ASP A 118 18.97 -2.12 -1.98
C ASP A 118 18.41 -0.74 -1.67
N VAL A 119 17.76 -0.13 -2.65
CA VAL A 119 17.05 1.15 -2.50
C VAL A 119 15.89 1.01 -1.53
N VAL A 120 15.14 -0.09 -1.63
CA VAL A 120 14.01 -0.39 -0.73
C VAL A 120 14.49 -0.67 0.71
N ALA A 121 15.62 -1.36 0.88
CA ALA A 121 16.16 -1.69 2.20
C ALA A 121 16.36 -0.45 3.07
N PHE A 122 16.90 0.64 2.50
CA PHE A 122 17.06 1.91 3.20
C PHE A 122 15.73 2.48 3.72
N ARG A 123 14.68 2.43 2.90
CA ARG A 123 13.37 2.94 3.29
C ARG A 123 12.72 2.15 4.43
N LEU A 124 13.00 0.85 4.48
CA LEU A 124 12.42 -0.07 5.46
C LEU A 124 13.18 -0.08 6.79
N ASP A 125 14.46 0.28 6.78
CA ASP A 125 15.29 0.45 7.96
C ASP A 125 16.18 1.70 7.84
N PRO A 126 15.64 2.90 8.15
CA PRO A 126 16.37 4.16 8.00
C PRO A 126 17.47 4.36 9.05
N GLY A 127 17.73 3.36 9.93
CA GLY A 127 18.89 3.34 10.82
C GLY A 127 18.58 3.25 12.32
N PRO A 128 19.64 3.22 13.15
CA PRO A 128 19.57 2.85 14.57
C PRO A 128 18.85 3.85 15.49
N SER A 129 18.54 5.05 15.00
CA SER A 129 17.77 6.05 15.76
C SER A 129 16.26 5.74 15.82
N ALA A 130 15.77 4.77 15.04
CA ALA A 130 14.36 4.41 14.94
C ALA A 130 13.94 3.27 15.88
N GLY A 131 14.26 3.34 17.18
CA GLY A 131 13.73 2.41 18.20
C GLY A 131 13.79 0.92 17.82
N LYS A 132 12.75 0.15 18.15
CA LYS A 132 12.57 -1.24 17.69
C LYS A 132 12.14 -1.19 16.22
N GLY A 133 12.98 -1.70 15.32
CA GLY A 133 12.68 -1.79 13.89
C GLY A 133 11.34 -2.47 13.58
N PRO A 134 10.82 -2.34 12.35
CA PRO A 134 9.52 -2.89 11.98
C PRO A 134 9.44 -4.39 12.27
N SER A 135 8.28 -4.86 12.75
CA SER A 135 8.06 -6.29 12.95
C SER A 135 8.21 -7.06 11.64
N ARG A 136 8.55 -8.36 11.73
CA ARG A 136 8.57 -9.27 10.58
C ARG A 136 7.30 -9.13 9.72
N SER A 137 6.14 -9.17 10.36
CA SER A 137 4.84 -9.01 9.70
C SER A 137 4.66 -7.67 8.98
N SER A 138 5.21 -6.59 9.53
CA SER A 138 5.20 -5.27 8.91
C SER A 138 6.10 -5.24 7.67
N LEU A 139 7.31 -5.81 7.76
CA LEU A 139 8.23 -5.94 6.62
C LEU A 139 7.60 -6.79 5.51
N THR A 140 7.05 -7.96 5.84
CA THR A 140 6.35 -8.82 4.88
C THR A 140 5.25 -8.04 4.16
N ALA A 141 4.42 -7.28 4.88
CA ALA A 141 3.35 -6.49 4.26
C ALA A 141 3.88 -5.38 3.34
N ARG A 142 5.03 -4.78 3.65
CA ARG A 142 5.65 -3.72 2.84
C ARG A 142 6.38 -4.24 1.61
N LEU A 143 6.75 -5.52 1.59
CA LEU A 143 7.46 -6.22 0.51
C LEU A 143 6.56 -7.14 -0.33
N THR A 144 5.26 -7.20 -0.06
CA THR A 144 4.32 -8.06 -0.80
C THR A 144 3.50 -7.22 -1.76
N GLY A 145 3.70 -7.41 -3.06
CA GLY A 145 2.92 -6.75 -4.10
C GLY A 145 1.41 -6.95 -3.91
N GLY A 146 0.62 -5.94 -4.24
CA GLY A 146 -0.83 -5.95 -4.02
C GLY A 146 -1.25 -5.69 -2.57
N ASN A 147 -0.33 -5.69 -1.60
CA ASN A 147 -0.62 -5.22 -0.25
C ASN A 147 -0.75 -3.70 -0.24
N ARG A 148 -1.76 -3.16 0.44
CA ARG A 148 -1.96 -1.70 0.58
C ARG A 148 -0.77 -0.97 1.21
N ARG A 149 0.07 -1.67 1.98
CA ARG A 149 1.27 -1.13 2.63
C ARG A 149 2.54 -1.30 1.80
N HIS A 150 2.45 -1.90 0.61
CA HIS A 150 3.61 -2.17 -0.23
C HIS A 150 4.37 -0.87 -0.54
N VAL A 151 5.69 -0.90 -0.31
CA VAL A 151 6.53 0.29 -0.18
C VAL A 151 6.62 1.14 -1.46
N LEU A 152 6.75 0.53 -2.63
CA LEU A 152 6.82 1.25 -3.92
C LEU A 152 5.42 1.53 -4.48
N GLN A 153 4.60 0.48 -4.60
CA GLN A 153 3.22 0.57 -5.08
C GLN A 153 2.41 1.71 -4.45
N ARG A 154 2.51 1.90 -3.13
CA ARG A 154 1.77 2.98 -2.47
C ARG A 154 2.18 4.37 -2.97
N LEU A 155 3.46 4.57 -3.28
CA LEU A 155 3.98 5.85 -3.76
C LEU A 155 3.48 6.12 -5.17
N TRP A 156 3.61 5.13 -6.06
CA TRP A 156 3.02 5.22 -7.39
C TRP A 156 1.52 5.53 -7.33
N ARG A 157 0.75 4.88 -6.43
CA ARG A 157 -0.68 5.16 -6.28
C ARG A 157 -0.97 6.59 -5.84
N ARG A 158 -0.13 7.20 -4.98
CA ARG A 158 -0.28 8.63 -4.61
C ARG A 158 -0.25 9.50 -5.87
N TRP A 159 0.76 9.33 -6.71
CA TRP A 159 0.93 10.10 -7.94
C TRP A 159 -0.16 9.79 -8.97
N HIS A 160 -0.46 8.51 -9.19
CA HIS A 160 -1.43 8.07 -10.19
C HIS A 160 -2.87 8.52 -9.87
N VAL A 161 -3.28 8.45 -8.60
CA VAL A 161 -4.66 8.78 -8.19
C VAL A 161 -4.82 10.28 -7.94
N LEU A 162 -3.88 10.92 -7.25
CA LEU A 162 -4.01 12.31 -6.80
C LEU A 162 -3.43 13.31 -7.80
N GLY A 163 -2.52 12.87 -8.66
CA GLY A 163 -1.83 13.72 -9.63
C GLY A 163 -0.63 14.46 -9.04
N PRO A 164 0.27 14.96 -9.91
CA PRO A 164 1.52 15.58 -9.52
C PRO A 164 1.31 16.85 -8.69
N ASP A 165 0.37 17.72 -9.08
CA ASP A 165 0.16 19.03 -8.43
C ASP A 165 -0.12 18.88 -6.92
N LEU A 166 -1.05 17.98 -6.57
CA LEU A 166 -1.41 17.76 -5.16
C LEU A 166 -0.29 17.07 -4.39
N VAL A 167 0.42 16.11 -4.99
CA VAL A 167 1.52 15.39 -4.31
C VAL A 167 2.73 16.31 -4.09
N LEU A 168 3.09 17.11 -5.10
CA LEU A 168 4.19 18.08 -5.05
C LEU A 168 3.94 19.22 -4.08
N SER A 169 2.68 19.58 -3.83
CA SER A 169 2.32 20.59 -2.82
C SER A 169 2.79 20.22 -1.40
N ARG A 170 3.02 18.93 -1.13
CA ARG A 170 3.32 18.37 0.21
C ARG A 170 2.28 18.75 1.29
N ALA A 171 1.09 19.17 0.89
CA ALA A 171 0.04 19.63 1.79
C ALA A 171 -0.69 18.48 2.51
N LEU A 172 -0.69 17.28 1.92
CA LEU A 172 -1.28 16.08 2.52
C LEU A 172 -0.30 15.36 3.44
N LEU A 173 -0.80 14.91 4.59
CA LEU A 173 -0.05 14.08 5.53
C LEU A 173 -0.20 12.59 5.21
N GLU A 174 0.62 11.75 5.86
CA GLU A 174 0.59 10.30 5.69
C GLU A 174 -0.79 9.68 5.96
N ASP A 175 -1.46 10.12 7.02
CA ASP A 175 -2.80 9.65 7.36
C ASP A 175 -3.85 10.06 6.32
N ASP A 176 -3.66 11.20 5.64
CA ASP A 176 -4.56 11.65 4.56
C ASP A 176 -4.42 10.73 3.34
N TYR A 177 -3.18 10.40 2.95
CA TYR A 177 -2.92 9.43 1.88
C TYR A 177 -3.54 8.06 2.19
N VAL A 178 -3.39 7.57 3.42
CA VAL A 178 -4.00 6.31 3.86
C VAL A 178 -5.52 6.38 3.74
N ALA A 179 -6.13 7.46 4.22
CA ALA A 179 -7.58 7.63 4.18
C ALA A 179 -8.13 7.68 2.75
N LEU A 180 -7.42 8.35 1.83
CA LEU A 180 -7.80 8.51 0.42
C LEU A 180 -7.54 7.26 -0.43
N LEU A 181 -6.44 6.54 -0.21
CA LEU A 181 -6.01 5.48 -1.12
C LEU A 181 -6.44 4.07 -0.69
N GLU A 182 -6.74 3.83 0.59
CA GLU A 182 -7.16 2.49 1.07
C GLU A 182 -8.66 2.24 0.91
N ARG A 183 -9.46 3.24 0.52
CA ARG A 183 -10.91 3.10 0.36
C ARG A 183 -11.29 3.08 -1.12
N GLY A 184 -12.02 2.05 -1.55
CA GLY A 184 -12.47 1.91 -2.95
C GLY A 184 -13.30 3.10 -3.47
N VAL A 185 -14.02 3.82 -2.60
CA VAL A 185 -14.78 5.02 -2.99
C VAL A 185 -13.90 6.06 -3.68
N THR A 186 -12.71 6.32 -3.14
CA THR A 186 -11.76 7.32 -3.64
C THR A 186 -10.69 6.68 -4.51
N SER A 187 -10.19 5.50 -4.14
CA SER A 187 -9.06 4.89 -4.83
C SER A 187 -9.36 4.50 -6.28
N ASP A 188 -10.62 4.21 -6.59
CA ASP A 188 -11.07 3.80 -7.93
C ASP A 188 -11.69 4.99 -8.69
N ARG A 189 -11.74 6.18 -8.07
CA ARG A 189 -12.30 7.41 -8.64
C ARG A 189 -11.30 8.57 -8.46
N PRO A 190 -10.26 8.65 -9.31
CA PRO A 190 -9.20 9.67 -9.19
C PRO A 190 -9.71 11.10 -9.09
N ALA A 191 -10.75 11.48 -9.86
CA ALA A 191 -11.33 12.82 -9.81
C ALA A 191 -11.92 13.15 -8.42
N LEU A 192 -12.62 12.20 -7.79
CA LEU A 192 -13.15 12.36 -6.45
C LEU A 192 -12.04 12.39 -5.40
N ALA A 193 -11.06 11.48 -5.51
CA ALA A 193 -9.92 11.46 -4.60
C ALA A 193 -9.13 12.77 -4.63
N ARG A 194 -8.91 13.33 -5.83
CA ARG A 194 -8.23 14.61 -6.00
C ARG A 194 -9.02 15.75 -5.38
N ALA A 195 -10.30 15.88 -5.68
CA ALA A 195 -11.13 16.95 -5.11
C ALA A 195 -11.20 16.89 -3.57
N VAL A 196 -11.34 15.69 -3.00
CA VAL A 196 -11.32 15.49 -1.55
C VAL A 196 -9.93 15.81 -0.97
N GLY A 197 -8.87 15.41 -1.66
CA GLY A 197 -7.50 15.70 -1.24
C GLY A 197 -7.17 17.19 -1.28
N GLU A 198 -7.55 17.90 -2.34
CA GLU A 198 -7.43 19.36 -2.46
C GLU A 198 -8.20 20.06 -1.35
N HIS A 199 -9.42 19.61 -1.06
CA HIS A 199 -10.20 20.13 0.06
C HIS A 199 -9.48 19.93 1.39
N ILE A 200 -9.04 18.71 1.72
CA ILE A 200 -8.30 18.43 2.96
C ILE A 200 -7.03 19.28 3.05
N ALA A 201 -6.29 19.42 1.95
CA ALA A 201 -5.07 20.22 1.87
C ALA A 201 -5.32 21.71 2.14
N SER A 202 -6.48 22.24 1.73
CA SER A 202 -6.88 23.64 1.94
C SER A 202 -7.31 23.97 3.38
N LEU A 203 -7.52 22.96 4.24
CA LEU A 203 -7.97 23.19 5.61
C LEU A 203 -6.85 23.76 6.50
N GLU A 204 -7.11 24.94 7.04
CA GLU A 204 -6.29 25.61 8.05
C GLU A 204 -6.60 25.11 9.47
N ILE A 205 -6.35 23.82 9.71
CA ILE A 205 -6.57 23.16 11.01
C ILE A 205 -5.28 22.46 11.48
N SER A 206 -5.15 22.24 12.79
CA SER A 206 -3.98 21.55 13.34
C SER A 206 -3.88 20.11 12.85
N SER A 207 -2.69 19.50 12.90
CA SER A 207 -2.50 18.11 12.44
C SER A 207 -3.36 17.09 13.21
N GLY A 208 -3.56 17.31 14.51
CA GLY A 208 -4.43 16.48 15.35
C GLY A 208 -5.90 16.57 14.94
N GLU A 209 -6.39 17.79 14.73
CA GLU A 209 -7.76 18.03 14.26
C GLU A 209 -7.96 17.53 12.82
N ARG A 210 -6.96 17.69 11.95
CA ARG A 210 -6.98 17.19 10.57
C ARG A 210 -7.19 15.69 10.53
N ARG A 211 -6.44 14.94 11.34
CA ARG A 211 -6.58 13.49 11.41
C ARG A 211 -8.01 13.06 11.75
N GLU A 212 -8.60 13.71 12.75
CA GLU A 212 -9.97 13.42 13.17
C GLU A 212 -11.01 13.85 12.12
N TYR A 213 -10.82 15.05 11.54
CA TYR A 213 -11.61 15.54 10.42
C TYR A 213 -11.59 14.56 9.25
N THR A 214 -10.41 14.19 8.75
CA THR A 214 -10.24 13.28 7.61
C THR A 214 -10.92 11.94 7.90
N ARG A 215 -10.77 11.41 9.12
CA ARG A 215 -11.41 10.15 9.53
C ARG A 215 -12.94 10.23 9.47
N LEU A 216 -13.53 11.30 10.02
CA LEU A 216 -14.97 11.55 10.06
C LEU A 216 -15.55 11.84 8.68
N PHE A 217 -14.90 12.74 7.94
CA PHE A 217 -15.27 13.13 6.59
C PHE A 217 -15.31 11.92 5.66
N MET A 218 -14.22 11.15 5.64
CA MET A 218 -14.13 9.97 4.78
C MET A 218 -15.14 8.89 5.16
N ARG A 219 -15.54 8.77 6.44
CA ARG A 219 -16.60 7.83 6.86
C ARG A 219 -17.94 8.24 6.24
N ARG A 220 -18.27 9.53 6.28
CA ARG A 220 -19.50 10.05 5.65
C ARG A 220 -19.45 9.91 4.13
N LEU A 221 -18.31 10.20 3.51
CA LEU A 221 -18.12 10.03 2.07
C LEU A 221 -18.40 8.58 1.64
N VAL A 222 -17.91 7.58 2.37
CA VAL A 222 -18.22 6.17 2.08
C VAL A 222 -19.72 5.90 2.15
N VAL A 223 -20.40 6.39 3.20
CA VAL A 223 -21.85 6.21 3.35
C VAL A 223 -22.60 6.89 2.20
N ALA A 224 -22.25 8.13 1.87
CA ALA A 224 -22.88 8.89 0.79
C ALA A 224 -22.64 8.24 -0.59
N SER A 225 -21.44 7.69 -0.82
CA SER A 225 -21.08 7.06 -2.09
C SER A 225 -21.86 5.79 -2.43
N GLY A 226 -22.45 5.12 -1.43
CA GLY A 226 -23.36 3.99 -1.67
C GLY A 226 -24.63 4.38 -2.42
N PHE A 227 -24.96 5.67 -2.47
CA PHE A 227 -26.19 6.21 -3.06
C PHE A 227 -25.95 7.14 -4.26
N ILE A 228 -24.69 7.48 -4.56
CA ILE A 228 -24.34 8.50 -5.56
C ILE A 228 -23.38 7.90 -6.59
N VAL A 229 -23.87 7.76 -7.82
CA VAL A 229 -23.00 7.57 -9.00
C VAL A 229 -22.55 8.95 -9.42
N VAL A 230 -21.32 9.34 -9.05
CA VAL A 230 -20.71 10.58 -9.54
C VAL A 230 -20.09 10.31 -10.90
N PRO A 231 -20.61 10.88 -12.01
CA PRO A 231 -19.97 10.76 -13.31
C PRO A 231 -18.62 11.48 -13.27
N ALA A 232 -17.62 10.93 -13.96
CA ALA A 232 -16.25 11.48 -14.00
C ALA A 232 -16.17 12.94 -14.47
N GLU A 233 -17.21 13.44 -15.14
CA GLU A 233 -17.25 14.76 -15.79
C GLU A 233 -18.06 15.81 -15.00
N ALA A 234 -18.61 15.46 -13.84
CA ALA A 234 -19.46 16.35 -13.06
C ALA A 234 -18.70 17.13 -11.97
N GLY A 235 -17.67 17.89 -12.35
CA GLY A 235 -16.83 18.65 -11.39
C GLY A 235 -17.62 19.50 -10.39
N GLY A 236 -18.72 20.11 -10.83
CA GLY A 236 -19.63 20.87 -9.93
C GLY A 236 -20.41 20.01 -8.94
N GLN A 237 -20.73 18.75 -9.26
CA GLN A 237 -21.40 17.84 -8.34
C GLN A 237 -20.43 17.31 -7.28
N VAL A 238 -19.18 17.04 -7.67
CA VAL A 238 -18.13 16.64 -6.72
C VAL A 238 -17.91 17.74 -5.68
N ALA A 239 -17.78 18.99 -6.10
CA ALA A 239 -17.61 20.13 -5.20
C ALA A 239 -18.79 20.27 -4.22
N ALA A 240 -20.03 20.23 -4.71
CA ALA A 240 -21.21 20.32 -3.86
C ALA A 240 -21.31 19.19 -2.82
N ILE A 241 -20.91 17.97 -3.19
CA ILE A 241 -20.85 16.84 -2.25
C ILE A 241 -19.78 17.09 -1.18
N VAL A 242 -18.59 17.55 -1.59
CA VAL A 242 -17.49 17.87 -0.66
C VAL A 242 -17.93 18.96 0.33
N ASP A 243 -18.54 20.05 -0.15
CA ASP A 243 -19.01 21.16 0.68
C ASP A 243 -20.09 20.74 1.68
N HIS A 244 -21.04 19.92 1.22
CA HIS A 244 -22.10 19.39 2.06
C HIS A 244 -21.53 18.50 3.18
N LEU A 245 -20.68 17.54 2.81
CA LEU A 245 -20.04 16.64 3.77
C LEU A 245 -19.08 17.37 4.73
N HIS A 246 -18.43 18.43 4.26
CA HIS A 246 -17.60 19.31 5.06
C HIS A 246 -18.43 19.98 6.15
N SER A 247 -19.53 20.64 5.77
CA SER A 247 -20.44 21.34 6.68
C SER A 247 -20.95 20.40 7.78
N GLU A 248 -21.38 19.19 7.42
CA GLU A 248 -21.83 18.18 8.39
C GLU A 248 -20.69 17.69 9.31
N THR A 249 -19.48 17.55 8.76
CA THR A 249 -18.32 17.09 9.54
C THR A 249 -17.91 18.14 10.57
N MET A 250 -17.83 19.40 10.17
CA MET A 250 -17.51 20.52 11.06
C MET A 250 -18.57 20.70 12.14
N ALA A 251 -19.86 20.65 11.77
CA ALA A 251 -20.96 20.70 12.74
C ALA A 251 -20.84 19.58 13.79
N ARG A 252 -20.43 18.37 13.38
CA ARG A 252 -20.24 17.27 14.31
C ARG A 252 -19.04 17.46 15.23
N MET A 253 -17.91 17.94 14.71
CA MET A 253 -16.73 18.22 15.52
C MET A 253 -17.00 19.32 16.55
N ALA A 254 -17.80 20.33 16.19
CA ALA A 254 -18.22 21.40 17.11
C ALA A 254 -19.15 20.89 18.24
N MET A 255 -19.98 19.87 17.97
CA MET A 255 -20.88 19.26 18.97
C MET A 255 -20.17 18.28 19.93
N ASP A 256 -18.96 17.82 19.60
CA ASP A 256 -18.23 16.79 20.35
C ASP A 256 -16.72 17.12 20.44
N PRO A 257 -16.35 18.22 21.12
CA PRO A 257 -14.97 18.72 21.14
C PRO A 257 -13.99 17.76 21.82
N ASP A 258 -14.47 16.86 22.69
CA ASP A 258 -13.65 15.89 23.43
C ASP A 258 -13.40 14.57 22.68
N ALA A 259 -14.03 14.34 21.52
CA ALA A 259 -13.81 13.14 20.73
C ALA A 259 -12.37 13.05 20.16
N GLY A 260 -11.71 14.18 19.91
CA GLY A 260 -10.34 14.27 19.40
C GLY A 260 -9.24 14.05 20.45
N SER A 261 -9.57 14.12 21.74
CA SER A 261 -8.60 14.07 22.86
C SER A 261 -8.46 12.68 23.51
N ARG A 262 -9.16 11.65 23.02
CA ARG A 262 -8.98 10.30 23.55
C ARG A 262 -7.71 9.67 22.96
N PRO A 263 -6.69 9.36 23.79
CA PRO A 263 -5.54 8.60 23.30
C PRO A 263 -6.04 7.26 22.77
N GLY A 264 -5.49 6.85 21.63
CA GLY A 264 -5.91 5.68 20.89
C GLY A 264 -6.14 4.49 21.82
N ALA A 265 -7.36 3.96 21.80
CA ALA A 265 -7.64 2.68 22.41
C ALA A 265 -6.74 1.64 21.74
N SER A 266 -5.66 1.32 22.44
CA SER A 266 -4.85 0.14 22.24
C SER A 266 -5.79 -1.04 22.01
N GLN A 267 -5.39 -1.85 21.04
CA GLN A 267 -5.95 -3.16 20.72
C GLN A 267 -6.57 -3.80 21.95
N SER A 268 -7.86 -4.11 21.88
CA SER A 268 -8.53 -4.99 22.82
C SER A 268 -7.87 -6.36 22.72
N THR A 269 -6.86 -6.60 23.56
CA THR A 269 -6.44 -7.93 23.95
C THR A 269 -7.62 -8.57 24.65
N VAL A 270 -8.27 -9.52 23.98
CA VAL A 270 -9.15 -10.48 24.63
C VAL A 270 -8.23 -11.41 25.39
N ASP A 271 -7.99 -11.11 26.66
CA ASP A 271 -7.40 -12.04 27.61
C ASP A 271 -8.37 -13.21 27.81
N LEU A 272 -8.08 -14.32 27.13
CA LEU A 272 -8.57 -15.64 27.50
C LEU A 272 -7.61 -16.18 28.56
N ALA A 273 -7.97 -16.00 29.83
CA ALA A 273 -7.37 -16.73 30.94
C ALA A 273 -7.82 -18.22 30.88
N PRO A 274 -6.99 -19.16 31.39
CA PRO A 274 -7.09 -20.57 31.09
C PRO A 274 -8.19 -21.26 31.90
N ALA A 275 -8.93 -22.16 31.26
CA ALA A 275 -9.84 -23.07 31.95
C ALA A 275 -9.02 -24.16 32.65
N GLU A 276 -9.07 -24.15 33.98
CA GLU A 276 -8.57 -25.22 34.84
C GLU A 276 -9.33 -26.54 34.56
N GLU A 277 -8.55 -27.60 34.33
CA GLU A 277 -9.02 -28.99 34.39
C GLU A 277 -9.37 -29.36 35.82
N GLN A 278 -10.66 -29.63 36.08
CA GLN A 278 -11.06 -30.57 37.14
C GLN A 278 -12.13 -31.50 36.58
N GLY A 279 -11.79 -32.78 36.52
CA GLY A 279 -12.63 -33.82 35.97
C GLY A 279 -13.81 -34.19 36.87
N ASP A 280 -14.87 -34.69 36.27
CA ASP A 280 -15.63 -35.81 36.83
C ASP A 280 -16.36 -36.55 35.70
N GLY A 281 -16.41 -37.86 35.85
CA GLY A 281 -16.83 -38.80 34.82
C GLY A 281 -18.33 -38.84 34.57
N ARG A 282 -18.71 -39.20 33.34
CA ARG A 282 -19.97 -39.92 33.10
C ARG A 282 -19.97 -40.71 31.79
N ARG A 283 -19.82 -42.03 31.97
CA ARG A 283 -20.44 -43.16 31.25
C ARG A 283 -21.09 -42.84 29.89
N ARG A 284 -20.42 -43.25 28.80
CA ARG A 284 -21.06 -43.49 27.50
C ARG A 284 -21.82 -44.83 27.53
N ARG A 285 -23.14 -44.78 27.32
CA ARG A 285 -23.97 -45.95 26.99
C ARG A 285 -24.06 -46.11 25.47
N GLY A 286 -23.71 -47.32 25.02
CA GLY A 286 -24.46 -48.10 24.04
C GLY A 286 -24.62 -47.57 22.61
N GLY A 287 -23.67 -47.91 21.75
CA GLY A 287 -23.91 -48.05 20.30
C GLY A 287 -23.62 -49.50 19.90
N LEU A 288 -24.67 -50.30 19.73
CA LEU A 288 -24.61 -51.70 19.31
C LEU A 288 -24.47 -51.78 17.78
N LEU A 289 -23.59 -52.69 17.33
CA LEU A 289 -23.61 -53.45 16.07
C LEU A 289 -23.38 -52.71 14.74
N ARG A 290 -22.14 -52.78 14.25
CA ARG A 290 -21.82 -53.50 12.99
C ARG A 290 -20.31 -53.69 12.82
N ARG A 291 -19.82 -54.87 13.21
CA ARG A 291 -18.67 -55.52 12.58
C ARG A 291 -19.22 -56.74 11.89
N LEU A 292 -19.07 -56.84 10.58
CA LEU A 292 -18.85 -58.12 9.91
C LEU A 292 -18.09 -57.84 8.61
N LEU A 293 -16.92 -58.48 8.52
CA LEU A 293 -16.18 -58.89 7.31
C LEU A 293 -15.15 -57.91 6.73
N ASN A 294 -13.89 -58.09 7.16
CA ASN A 294 -12.75 -58.15 6.26
C ASN A 294 -12.24 -59.60 6.26
N GLY A 295 -11.96 -60.18 5.09
CA GLY A 295 -11.08 -61.34 4.94
C GLY A 295 -11.57 -62.48 4.04
N ALA A 296 -11.50 -62.28 2.72
CA ALA A 296 -11.01 -63.23 1.70
C ALA A 296 -10.89 -62.48 0.37
#